data_AF-A0A913YZC3-F1
#
_entry.id   AF-A0A913YZC3-F1
#
_cell.length_a   1.000
_cell.length_b   1.000
_cell.length_c   1.000
_cell.angle_alpha   90.00
_cell.angle_beta   90.00
_cell.angle_gamma   90.00
#
_symmetry.space_group_name_H-M   'P 1'
#
loop_
_entity.id
_entity.type
_entity.pdbx_description
1 polymer ?
#
loop_
_entity_poly.entity_id
_entity_poly.type
_entity_poly.pdbx_seq_one_letter_code
_entity_poly.pdbx_strand_id
1 'polypeptide(L)'
;MIKLGAFCRCDIRAGVRSLVTDYLTAASARPTVRKPNKQGILCTSKNYCLPKVSTGNAHPGLPHFVHCTVFPATMPSNVEIKAHLREPDFVRKKAQELSGNNTSEVLHQEDTFFHCPNGRLKLREFKEDPTKLSQLVFYDRPDTTGPKLSKFSVTESHHPDQLKSTLSLALGVKGIVKKTRTLIMVGQTRVHIDEVDRLGSFMELEVMMQPDQTTADGTKIADDLMEELGIQPSDLISCAYMDLILQNVEGN
;
A
#
# COMPACT_ATOMS: atom_id res chain seq x y z
N MET A 1 4.84 -68.05 -8.26
CA MET A 1 6.11 -67.78 -7.55
C MET A 1 6.41 -66.29 -7.67
N ILE A 2 6.03 -65.51 -6.65
CA ILE A 2 6.23 -64.06 -6.57
C ILE A 2 6.98 -63.83 -5.24
N LYS A 3 8.17 -63.23 -5.31
CA LYS A 3 8.99 -62.91 -4.12
C LYS A 3 8.45 -61.66 -3.44
N LEU A 4 8.10 -61.78 -2.16
CA LEU A 4 7.87 -60.67 -1.23
C LEU A 4 9.20 -60.04 -0.82
N GLY A 5 9.24 -58.70 -0.74
CA GLY A 5 10.35 -57.91 -0.22
C GLY A 5 9.88 -57.00 0.92
N ALA A 6 10.32 -57.37 2.12
CA ALA A 6 10.34 -56.74 3.46
C ALA A 6 9.73 -55.34 3.72
N PHE A 7 8.82 -55.34 4.71
CA PHE A 7 8.54 -54.25 5.65
C PHE A 7 9.76 -53.97 6.56
N CYS A 8 9.98 -52.71 6.94
CA CYS A 8 10.61 -52.39 8.24
C CYS A 8 9.90 -51.18 8.87
N ARG A 9 9.41 -51.40 10.10
CA ARG A 9 8.70 -50.42 10.92
C ARG A 9 9.68 -49.61 11.79
N CYS A 10 9.20 -48.40 12.08
CA CYS A 10 9.56 -47.45 13.13
C CYS A 10 10.19 -48.03 14.41
N ASP A 11 11.21 -47.35 14.94
CA ASP A 11 11.45 -47.32 16.38
C ASP A 11 11.76 -45.89 16.86
N ILE A 12 11.00 -45.48 17.86
CA ILE A 12 11.03 -44.19 18.55
C ILE A 12 11.79 -44.42 19.85
N ARG A 13 12.89 -43.70 20.12
CA ARG A 13 13.21 -43.16 21.46
C ARG A 13 14.53 -42.39 21.54
N ALA A 14 14.43 -41.32 22.33
CA ALA A 14 15.44 -40.71 23.21
C ALA A 14 16.45 -39.72 22.62
N GLY A 15 16.39 -38.47 23.10
CA GLY A 15 17.50 -37.53 22.96
C GLY A 15 17.18 -36.05 23.11
N VAL A 16 16.37 -35.62 24.09
CA VAL A 16 16.28 -34.20 24.47
C VAL A 16 17.59 -33.79 25.13
N ARG A 17 18.33 -32.85 24.55
CA ARG A 17 19.22 -31.95 25.30
C ARG A 17 19.33 -30.58 24.61
N SER A 18 18.75 -29.62 25.32
CA SER A 18 19.00 -28.18 25.26
C SER A 18 20.49 -27.85 25.15
N LEU A 19 20.83 -26.80 24.39
CA LEU A 19 21.84 -25.81 24.79
C LEU A 19 21.58 -24.49 24.04
N VAL A 20 20.97 -23.57 24.78
CA VAL A 20 20.97 -22.12 24.54
C VAL A 20 22.33 -21.57 24.98
N THR A 21 22.71 -20.44 24.38
CA THR A 21 23.79 -19.48 24.74
C THR A 21 25.19 -19.78 24.21
N ASP A 22 25.70 -18.85 23.38
CA ASP A 22 26.89 -18.05 23.74
C ASP A 22 26.99 -16.80 22.85
N TYR A 23 26.88 -15.64 23.50
CA TYR A 23 27.11 -14.30 22.96
C TYR A 23 28.48 -13.81 23.48
N LEU A 24 29.21 -13.09 22.61
CA LEU A 24 30.34 -12.21 22.89
C LEU A 24 31.71 -12.85 23.22
N THR A 25 32.70 -12.61 22.34
CA THR A 25 33.89 -11.75 22.57
C THR A 25 35.09 -12.25 21.77
N ALA A 26 35.55 -11.52 20.75
CA ALA A 26 36.95 -11.52 20.30
C ALA A 26 37.23 -10.34 19.34
N ALA A 27 37.50 -9.17 19.91
CA ALA A 27 38.23 -8.10 19.24
C ALA A 27 39.72 -8.24 19.60
N SER A 28 40.56 -8.63 18.65
CA SER A 28 41.93 -8.10 18.41
C SER A 28 42.73 -9.02 17.49
N ALA A 29 42.86 -8.67 16.21
CA ALA A 29 43.99 -9.09 15.37
C ALA A 29 44.17 -8.08 14.23
N ARG A 30 45.39 -7.55 14.08
CA ARG A 30 45.77 -6.52 13.09
C ARG A 30 45.68 -7.04 11.64
N PRO A 31 45.41 -6.17 10.65
CA PRO A 31 45.22 -6.57 9.27
C PRO A 31 46.57 -6.81 8.57
N THR A 32 46.83 -8.05 8.14
CA THR A 32 47.87 -8.32 7.14
C THR A 32 47.34 -7.96 5.76
N VAL A 33 47.93 -6.94 5.15
CA VAL A 33 47.68 -6.48 3.78
C VAL A 33 48.10 -7.57 2.79
N ARG A 34 47.13 -8.28 2.21
CA ARG A 34 47.33 -9.05 0.97
C ARG A 34 47.01 -8.16 -0.23
N LYS A 35 47.95 -8.10 -1.18
CA LYS A 35 47.84 -7.34 -2.44
C LYS A 35 46.59 -7.75 -3.23
N PRO A 36 45.93 -6.82 -3.94
CA PRO A 36 44.68 -7.08 -4.64
C PRO A 36 44.92 -7.98 -5.85
N ASN A 37 44.19 -9.09 -5.94
CA ASN A 37 44.05 -9.82 -7.18
C ASN A 37 43.15 -9.01 -8.12
N LYS A 38 43.54 -8.89 -9.39
CA LYS A 38 42.88 -8.03 -10.39
C LYS A 38 41.45 -8.51 -10.69
N GLN A 39 40.49 -7.98 -9.92
CA GLN A 39 39.06 -7.92 -10.22
C GLN A 39 38.46 -6.76 -9.40
N GLY A 40 38.88 -5.55 -9.76
CA GLY A 40 38.27 -4.33 -9.22
C GLY A 40 36.91 -4.12 -9.86
N ILE A 41 35.85 -4.30 -9.09
CA ILE A 41 34.55 -3.71 -9.40
C ILE A 41 34.65 -2.26 -8.93
N LEU A 42 34.78 -1.36 -9.91
CA LEU A 42 34.65 0.07 -9.70
C LEU A 42 33.14 0.34 -9.48
N CYS A 43 32.72 0.51 -8.23
CA CYS A 43 31.39 1.05 -7.94
C CYS A 43 31.39 2.54 -8.29
N THR A 44 31.00 2.86 -9.53
CA THR A 44 30.56 4.20 -9.88
C THR A 44 29.05 4.28 -9.68
N SER A 45 28.59 5.40 -9.12
CA SER A 45 27.18 5.72 -8.94
C SER A 45 26.46 5.79 -10.29
N LYS A 46 25.95 4.65 -10.74
CA LYS A 46 24.87 4.47 -11.73
C LYS A 46 24.50 2.99 -11.67
N ASN A 47 23.46 2.71 -10.90
CA ASN A 47 22.87 1.39 -10.64
C ASN A 47 22.70 0.59 -11.93
N TYR A 48 23.41 -0.52 -12.13
CA TYR A 48 22.89 -1.77 -12.73
C TYR A 48 23.89 -2.91 -12.45
N CYS A 49 23.55 -3.87 -11.59
CA CYS A 49 24.19 -5.19 -11.59
C CYS A 49 23.37 -6.10 -12.52
N LEU A 50 23.89 -6.38 -13.71
CA LEU A 50 23.37 -7.46 -14.55
C LEU A 50 23.87 -8.81 -14.01
N PRO A 51 23.03 -9.85 -13.86
CA PRO A 51 23.53 -11.19 -13.63
C PRO A 51 24.25 -11.67 -14.91
N LYS A 52 25.49 -12.15 -14.76
CA LYS A 52 26.16 -12.93 -15.81
C LYS A 52 25.39 -14.24 -15.97
N VAL A 53 24.64 -14.38 -17.06
CA VAL A 53 24.15 -15.68 -17.53
C VAL A 53 25.38 -16.49 -17.93
N SER A 54 25.75 -17.49 -17.13
CA SER A 54 26.70 -18.52 -17.56
C SER A 54 26.00 -19.40 -18.58
N THR A 55 26.42 -19.31 -19.84
CA THR A 55 25.99 -20.24 -20.89
C THR A 55 26.51 -21.64 -20.57
N GLY A 56 25.63 -22.52 -20.09
CA GLY A 56 25.90 -23.93 -19.84
C GLY A 56 24.68 -24.77 -20.17
N ASN A 57 24.72 -25.41 -21.34
CA ASN A 57 23.89 -26.50 -21.87
C ASN A 57 22.36 -26.39 -21.85
N ALA A 58 21.82 -26.50 -23.07
CA ALA A 58 20.41 -26.47 -23.43
C ALA A 58 19.61 -27.67 -22.90
N HIS A 59 18.47 -27.38 -22.28
CA HIS A 59 17.29 -28.25 -22.25
C HIS A 59 16.12 -27.48 -22.92
N PRO A 60 15.35 -28.09 -23.83
CA PRO A 60 14.23 -27.40 -24.47
C PRO A 60 12.98 -27.57 -23.60
N GLY A 61 12.52 -26.47 -22.99
CA GLY A 61 11.28 -26.49 -22.22
C GLY A 61 10.95 -25.16 -21.57
N LEU A 62 10.04 -24.42 -22.22
CA LEU A 62 9.29 -23.24 -21.74
C LEU A 62 10.10 -21.94 -21.53
N PRO A 63 9.76 -20.84 -22.23
CA PRO A 63 10.29 -19.54 -21.87
C PRO A 63 9.65 -19.08 -20.55
N HIS A 64 10.40 -19.17 -19.46
CA HIS A 64 10.12 -18.37 -18.27
C HIS A 64 10.36 -16.90 -18.63
N PHE A 65 9.30 -16.21 -19.03
CA PHE A 65 9.27 -14.76 -19.05
C PHE A 65 9.35 -14.28 -17.60
N VAL A 66 10.56 -14.00 -17.13
CA VAL A 66 10.74 -13.19 -15.92
C VAL A 66 10.28 -11.79 -16.30
N HIS A 67 9.04 -11.46 -15.97
CA HIS A 67 8.53 -10.10 -16.09
C HIS A 67 9.30 -9.25 -15.08
N CYS A 68 10.39 -8.65 -15.54
CA CYS A 68 11.15 -7.68 -14.75
C CYS A 68 10.28 -6.43 -14.66
N THR A 69 9.46 -6.35 -13.61
CA THR A 69 8.72 -5.14 -13.29
C THR A 69 9.73 -4.05 -12.97
N VAL A 70 9.88 -3.10 -13.88
CA VAL A 70 10.65 -1.88 -13.65
C VAL A 70 9.92 -1.13 -12.52
N PHE A 71 10.50 -1.11 -11.33
CA PHE A 71 10.02 -0.27 -10.25
C PHE A 71 10.20 1.20 -10.69
N PRO A 72 9.12 2.02 -10.72
CA PRO A 72 9.28 3.43 -10.99
C PRO A 72 10.22 4.03 -9.93
N ALA A 73 11.19 4.84 -10.38
CA ALA A 73 12.24 5.41 -9.54
C ALA A 73 11.70 6.38 -8.46
N THR A 74 10.42 6.75 -8.55
CA THR A 74 9.70 7.60 -7.58
C THR A 74 8.34 6.98 -7.29
N MET A 75 7.97 6.89 -6.01
CA MET A 75 6.61 6.50 -5.63
C MET A 75 5.61 7.53 -6.16
N PRO A 76 4.43 7.12 -6.66
CA PRO A 76 3.38 8.06 -7.03
C PRO A 76 2.98 8.91 -5.81
N SER A 77 2.55 10.13 -6.10
CA SER A 77 2.12 11.07 -5.08
C SER A 77 0.88 11.85 -5.52
N ASN A 78 0.10 12.28 -4.54
CA ASN A 78 -1.07 13.10 -4.73
C ASN A 78 -1.13 14.19 -3.67
N VAL A 79 -1.74 15.31 -4.02
CA VAL A 79 -2.22 16.29 -3.06
C VAL A 79 -3.64 15.91 -2.67
N GLU A 80 -3.89 15.71 -1.39
CA GLU A 80 -5.21 15.34 -0.89
C GLU A 80 -5.86 16.41 0.02
N ILE A 81 -7.16 16.59 -0.14
CA ILE A 81 -8.03 17.37 0.76
C ILE A 81 -9.14 16.44 1.25
N LYS A 82 -9.51 16.54 2.54
CA LYS A 82 -10.67 15.84 3.09
C LYS A 82 -11.60 16.82 3.78
N ALA A 83 -12.90 16.66 3.56
CA ALA A 83 -13.92 17.50 4.16
C ALA A 83 -15.13 16.67 4.64
N HIS A 84 -15.81 17.12 5.68
CA HIS A 84 -17.13 16.62 6.04
C HIS A 84 -18.16 17.15 5.04
N LEU A 85 -19.12 16.32 4.63
CA LEU A 85 -20.20 16.71 3.73
C LEU A 85 -21.52 16.84 4.47
N ARG A 86 -22.12 18.02 4.38
CA ARG A 86 -23.50 18.27 4.86
C ARG A 86 -24.53 17.91 3.79
N GLU A 87 -24.22 18.20 2.53
CA GLU A 87 -25.10 18.00 1.38
C GLU A 87 -24.40 17.14 0.31
N PRO A 88 -24.24 15.82 0.54
CA PRO A 88 -23.48 14.95 -0.36
C PRO A 88 -24.07 14.86 -1.77
N ASP A 89 -25.39 14.93 -1.92
CA ASP A 89 -26.06 14.89 -3.23
C ASP A 89 -25.79 16.15 -4.05
N PHE A 90 -25.72 17.32 -3.41
CA PHE A 90 -25.34 18.56 -4.08
C PHE A 90 -23.92 18.46 -4.65
N VAL A 91 -22.97 18.01 -3.82
CA VAL A 91 -21.57 17.85 -4.23
C VAL A 91 -21.42 16.77 -5.31
N ARG A 92 -22.16 15.66 -5.21
CA ARG A 92 -22.19 14.61 -6.24
C ARG A 92 -22.62 15.16 -7.59
N LYS A 93 -23.74 15.87 -7.62
CA LYS A 93 -24.27 16.48 -8.85
C LYS A 93 -23.28 17.49 -9.42
N LYS A 94 -22.73 18.37 -8.58
CA LYS A 94 -21.76 19.38 -9.02
C LYS A 94 -20.50 18.74 -9.58
N ALA A 95 -19.95 17.71 -8.93
CA ALA A 95 -18.78 16.99 -9.43
C ALA A 95 -19.05 16.28 -10.77
N GLN A 96 -20.25 15.72 -10.97
CA GLN A 96 -20.67 15.13 -12.25
C GLN A 96 -20.80 16.17 -13.37
N GLU A 97 -21.30 17.37 -13.06
CA GLU A 97 -21.33 18.49 -14.02
C GLU A 97 -19.92 18.90 -14.42
N LEU A 98 -19.01 19.02 -13.44
CA LEU A 98 -17.60 19.37 -13.66
C LEU A 98 -16.81 18.27 -14.38
N SER A 99 -17.22 17.00 -14.27
CA SER A 99 -16.58 15.90 -15.01
C SER A 99 -16.89 15.92 -16.50
N GLY A 100 -17.94 16.64 -16.92
CA GLY A 100 -18.37 16.76 -18.31
C GLY A 100 -18.98 15.50 -18.94
N ASN A 101 -19.03 14.38 -18.20
CA ASN A 101 -19.51 13.10 -18.71
C ASN A 101 -20.58 12.44 -17.82
N ASN A 102 -20.95 13.05 -16.68
CA ASN A 102 -21.92 12.53 -15.70
C ASN A 102 -21.66 11.07 -15.28
N THR A 103 -20.43 10.58 -15.42
CA THR A 103 -20.08 9.21 -15.01
C THR A 103 -19.60 9.22 -13.57
N SER A 104 -20.01 8.19 -12.84
CA SER A 104 -19.55 7.92 -11.48
C SER A 104 -19.44 6.43 -11.26
N GLU A 105 -18.41 6.01 -10.56
CA GLU A 105 -18.23 4.63 -10.13
C GLU A 105 -18.62 4.50 -8.66
N VAL A 106 -19.49 3.55 -8.32
CA VAL A 106 -19.85 3.24 -6.93
C VAL A 106 -19.06 2.02 -6.47
N LEU A 107 -18.38 2.15 -5.34
CA LEU A 107 -17.47 1.16 -4.79
C LEU A 107 -17.81 0.88 -3.33
N HIS A 108 -18.14 -0.36 -3.01
CA HIS A 108 -18.28 -0.81 -1.63
C HIS A 108 -16.93 -1.28 -1.13
N GLN A 109 -16.36 -0.58 -0.15
CA GLN A 109 -14.98 -0.81 0.31
C GLN A 109 -14.96 -1.19 1.79
N GLU A 110 -14.17 -2.21 2.11
CA GLU A 110 -13.75 -2.54 3.47
C GLU A 110 -12.23 -2.36 3.58
N ASP A 111 -11.80 -1.33 4.30
CA ASP A 111 -10.39 -1.03 4.56
C ASP A 111 -10.02 -1.58 5.95
N THR A 112 -9.22 -2.65 6.02
CA THR A 112 -8.63 -3.16 7.27
C THR A 112 -7.27 -2.52 7.50
N PHE A 113 -7.10 -1.82 8.62
CA PHE A 113 -5.85 -1.16 8.99
C PHE A 113 -5.04 -2.02 9.96
N PHE A 114 -3.73 -2.03 9.77
CA PHE A 114 -2.79 -2.75 10.62
C PHE A 114 -1.87 -1.77 11.34
N HIS A 115 -1.32 -2.16 12.49
CA HIS A 115 -0.23 -1.38 13.07
C HIS A 115 0.98 -1.43 12.14
N CYS A 116 1.62 -0.29 11.91
CA CYS A 116 2.81 -0.22 11.08
C CYS A 116 3.79 0.75 11.74
N PRO A 117 5.04 0.34 12.03
CA PRO A 117 6.02 1.23 12.65
C PRO A 117 6.37 2.45 11.78
N ASN A 118 6.23 2.31 10.47
CA ASN A 118 6.51 3.36 9.51
C ASN A 118 5.22 3.65 8.73
N GLY A 119 4.76 4.90 8.68
CA GLY A 119 3.58 5.28 7.91
C GLY A 119 2.32 4.50 8.30
N ARG A 120 1.49 4.20 7.31
CA ARG A 120 0.18 3.55 7.48
C ARG A 120 0.02 2.42 6.47
N LEU A 121 -0.55 1.30 6.93
CA LEU A 121 -0.80 0.13 6.11
C LEU A 121 -2.27 -0.28 6.22
N LYS A 122 -2.91 -0.47 5.06
CA LYS A 122 -4.28 -0.99 4.97
C LYS A 122 -4.41 -2.02 3.86
N LEU A 123 -5.27 -3.01 4.10
CA LEU A 123 -5.79 -3.89 3.05
C LEU A 123 -7.20 -3.42 2.68
N ARG A 124 -7.38 -3.02 1.43
CA ARG A 124 -8.65 -2.63 0.85
C ARG A 124 -9.27 -3.79 0.11
N GLU A 125 -10.48 -4.15 0.49
CA GLU A 125 -11.30 -5.14 -0.19
C GLU A 125 -12.46 -4.43 -0.88
N PHE A 126 -12.69 -4.73 -2.16
CA PHE A 126 -13.88 -4.27 -2.89
C PHE A 126 -14.96 -5.33 -2.72
N LYS A 127 -16.04 -4.98 -2.02
CA LYS A 127 -17.20 -5.83 -1.81
C LYS A 127 -18.13 -5.67 -3.01
N GLU A 128 -18.86 -6.74 -3.32
CA GLU A 128 -19.91 -6.77 -4.35
C GLU A 128 -19.43 -6.65 -5.81
N ASP A 129 -18.16 -6.33 -6.05
CA ASP A 129 -17.53 -6.35 -7.38
C ASP A 129 -16.45 -7.45 -7.47
N PRO A 130 -16.76 -8.61 -8.07
CA PRO A 130 -15.82 -9.72 -8.20
C PRO A 130 -14.71 -9.46 -9.24
N THR A 131 -14.80 -8.39 -10.03
CA THR A 131 -13.79 -8.06 -11.04
C THR A 131 -12.61 -7.29 -10.45
N LYS A 132 -12.79 -6.67 -9.28
CA LYS A 132 -11.76 -5.88 -8.62
C LYS A 132 -10.91 -6.71 -7.68
N LEU A 133 -9.60 -6.57 -7.84
CA LEU A 133 -8.64 -7.18 -6.92
C LEU A 133 -8.55 -6.36 -5.63
N SER A 134 -8.34 -7.06 -4.52
CA SER A 134 -8.01 -6.41 -3.26
C SER A 134 -6.67 -5.70 -3.37
N GLN A 135 -6.49 -4.63 -2.60
CA GLN A 135 -5.30 -3.78 -2.67
C GLN A 135 -4.65 -3.65 -1.30
N LEU A 136 -3.40 -4.09 -1.17
CA LEU A 136 -2.55 -3.72 -0.06
C LEU A 136 -1.95 -2.35 -0.34
N VAL A 137 -2.25 -1.38 0.53
CA VAL A 137 -1.86 0.01 0.35
C VAL A 137 -1.01 0.45 1.53
N PHE A 138 0.24 0.79 1.23
CA PHE A 138 1.10 1.57 2.12
C PHE A 138 0.99 3.04 1.75
N TYR A 139 0.92 3.92 2.74
CA TYR A 139 1.06 5.35 2.49
C TYR A 139 1.67 6.07 3.69
N ASP A 140 2.38 7.15 3.39
CA ASP A 140 2.94 8.06 4.38
C ASP A 140 2.44 9.48 4.10
N ARG A 141 1.88 10.10 5.14
CA ARG A 141 1.20 11.39 5.05
C ARG A 141 1.24 12.12 6.40
N PRO A 142 1.60 13.42 6.43
CA PRO A 142 1.47 14.22 7.64
C PRO A 142 0.00 14.38 8.07
N ASP A 143 -0.20 14.61 9.36
CA ASP A 143 -1.53 14.86 9.96
C ASP A 143 -1.82 16.35 10.06
N THR A 144 -1.91 17.01 8.91
CA THR A 144 -2.23 18.43 8.77
C THR A 144 -3.60 18.64 8.12
N THR A 145 -4.27 19.75 8.46
CA THR A 145 -5.47 20.24 7.76
C THR A 145 -5.07 20.82 6.40
N GLY A 146 -5.96 20.66 5.39
CA GLY A 146 -5.74 21.21 4.05
C GLY A 146 -4.94 20.31 3.10
N PRO A 147 -4.54 20.86 1.93
CA PRO A 147 -3.80 20.16 0.88
C PRO A 147 -2.50 19.57 1.41
N LYS A 148 -2.32 18.26 1.24
CA LYS A 148 -1.13 17.56 1.74
C LYS A 148 -0.63 16.51 0.78
N LEU A 149 0.70 16.44 0.67
CA LEU A 149 1.37 15.45 -0.15
C LEU A 149 1.30 14.09 0.54
N SER A 150 0.74 13.11 -0.17
CA SER A 150 0.73 11.71 0.23
C SER A 150 1.61 10.92 -0.73
N LYS A 151 2.50 10.08 -0.18
CA LYS A 151 3.29 9.12 -0.95
C LYS A 151 2.75 7.74 -0.68
N PHE A 152 2.48 6.98 -1.72
CA PHE A 152 1.83 5.69 -1.55
C PHE A 152 2.39 4.60 -2.47
N SER A 153 2.18 3.36 -2.05
CA SER A 153 2.47 2.15 -2.81
C SER A 153 1.26 1.22 -2.71
N VAL A 154 0.84 0.68 -3.85
CA VAL A 154 -0.30 -0.22 -3.96
C VAL A 154 0.16 -1.53 -4.58
N THR A 155 -0.25 -2.65 -3.99
CA THR A 155 -0.06 -3.99 -4.55
C THR A 155 -1.40 -4.70 -4.59
N GLU A 156 -1.76 -5.27 -5.73
CA GLU A 156 -3.00 -6.02 -5.92
C GLU A 156 -2.85 -7.47 -5.41
N SER A 157 -3.93 -8.04 -4.90
CA SER A 157 -3.98 -9.40 -4.38
C SER A 157 -5.29 -10.11 -4.73
N HIS A 158 -5.16 -11.36 -5.18
CA HIS A 158 -6.26 -12.30 -5.40
C HIS A 158 -6.68 -13.06 -4.14
N HIS A 159 -5.92 -12.91 -3.04
CA HIS A 159 -6.11 -13.69 -1.81
C HIS A 159 -6.23 -12.77 -0.58
N PRO A 160 -7.24 -11.89 -0.53
CA PRO A 160 -7.41 -10.93 0.56
C PRO A 160 -7.48 -11.62 1.93
N ASP A 161 -8.21 -12.72 2.06
CA ASP A 161 -8.40 -13.40 3.35
C ASP A 161 -7.09 -13.96 3.93
N GLN A 162 -6.26 -14.58 3.07
CA GLN A 162 -4.96 -15.13 3.49
C GLN A 162 -3.99 -14.01 3.86
N LEU A 163 -3.98 -12.94 3.08
CA LEU A 163 -3.14 -11.78 3.33
C LEU A 163 -3.56 -11.06 4.63
N LYS A 164 -4.87 -10.88 4.84
CA LYS A 164 -5.45 -10.31 6.06
C LYS A 164 -5.08 -11.14 7.28
N SER A 165 -5.22 -12.47 7.21
CA SER A 165 -4.86 -13.38 8.30
C SER A 165 -3.38 -13.26 8.66
N THR A 166 -2.50 -13.32 7.67
CA THR A 166 -1.05 -13.21 7.87
C THR A 166 -0.66 -11.86 8.49
N LEU A 167 -1.18 -10.75 7.95
CA LEU A 167 -0.89 -9.40 8.46
C LEU A 167 -1.49 -9.17 9.85
N SER A 168 -2.66 -9.73 10.14
CA SER A 168 -3.28 -9.66 11.47
C SER A 168 -2.41 -10.35 12.52
N LEU A 169 -1.82 -11.50 12.21
CA LEU A 169 -0.91 -12.21 13.10
C LEU A 169 0.42 -11.47 13.27
N ALA A 170 0.97 -10.90 12.20
CA ALA A 170 2.28 -10.26 12.21
C ALA A 170 2.28 -8.87 12.86
N LEU A 171 1.21 -8.09 12.63
CA LEU A 171 1.17 -6.66 12.97
C LEU A 171 0.02 -6.29 13.92
N GLY A 172 -0.98 -7.16 14.07
CA GLY A 172 -2.22 -6.83 14.74
C GLY A 172 -3.10 -5.87 13.91
N VAL A 173 -4.41 -6.01 14.07
CA VAL A 173 -5.39 -5.12 13.44
C VAL A 173 -5.56 -3.85 14.29
N LYS A 174 -5.42 -2.68 13.66
CA LYS A 174 -5.73 -1.38 14.27
C LYS A 174 -7.24 -1.09 14.23
N GLY A 175 -7.92 -1.49 13.16
CA GLY A 175 -9.37 -1.37 13.03
C GLY A 175 -9.85 -1.62 11.60
N ILE A 176 -11.16 -1.50 11.39
CA ILE A 176 -11.81 -1.70 10.09
C ILE A 176 -12.71 -0.50 9.78
N VAL A 177 -12.59 0.02 8.55
CA VAL A 177 -13.46 1.08 8.01
C VAL A 177 -14.27 0.50 6.86
N LYS A 178 -15.60 0.55 6.97
CA LYS A 178 -16.52 0.20 5.89
C LYS A 178 -17.09 1.47 5.29
N LYS A 179 -17.14 1.56 3.97
CA LYS A 179 -17.67 2.74 3.27
C LYS A 179 -18.21 2.42 1.90
N THR A 180 -19.16 3.23 1.46
CA THR A 180 -19.61 3.30 0.06
C THR A 180 -19.00 4.56 -0.55
N ARG A 181 -18.17 4.39 -1.58
CA ARG A 181 -17.48 5.47 -2.29
C ARG A 181 -18.11 5.70 -3.64
N THR A 182 -18.57 6.91 -3.91
CA THR A 182 -18.80 7.39 -5.28
C THR A 182 -17.53 8.08 -5.77
N LEU A 183 -16.87 7.51 -6.78
CA LEU A 183 -15.70 8.08 -7.45
C LEU A 183 -16.15 8.80 -8.73
N ILE A 184 -15.76 10.06 -8.85
CA ILE A 184 -15.96 10.89 -10.04
C ILE A 184 -14.61 11.46 -10.47
N MET A 185 -14.30 11.42 -11.76
CA MET A 185 -13.07 11.98 -12.32
C MET A 185 -13.32 13.40 -12.83
N VAL A 186 -12.66 14.40 -12.25
CA VAL A 186 -12.71 15.79 -12.70
C VAL A 186 -11.30 16.19 -13.15
N GLY A 187 -11.06 16.17 -14.47
CA GLY A 187 -9.71 16.35 -15.03
C GLY A 187 -8.74 15.30 -14.49
N GLN A 188 -7.68 15.74 -13.82
CA GLN A 188 -6.69 14.87 -13.16
C GLN A 188 -7.03 14.53 -11.70
N THR A 189 -8.14 15.04 -11.17
CA THR A 189 -8.52 14.92 -9.78
C THR A 189 -9.55 13.81 -9.60
N ARG A 190 -9.32 12.96 -8.62
CA ARG A 190 -10.32 11.98 -8.16
C ARG A 190 -11.16 12.63 -7.08
N VAL A 191 -12.44 12.78 -7.34
CA VAL A 191 -13.41 13.24 -6.35
C VAL A 191 -14.07 12.01 -5.74
N HIS A 192 -13.77 11.74 -4.49
CA HIS A 192 -14.40 10.69 -3.71
C HIS A 192 -15.49 11.31 -2.84
N ILE A 193 -16.70 10.76 -2.93
CA ILE A 193 -17.78 11.03 -1.99
C ILE A 193 -17.99 9.73 -1.20
N ASP A 194 -17.57 9.75 0.05
CA ASP A 194 -17.53 8.59 0.93
C ASP A 194 -18.68 8.66 1.95
N GLU A 195 -19.55 7.66 1.94
CA GLU A 195 -20.44 7.37 3.05
C GLU A 195 -19.76 6.33 3.95
N VAL A 196 -19.27 6.79 5.11
CA VAL A 196 -18.49 5.97 6.04
C VAL A 196 -19.39 5.48 7.17
N ASP A 197 -19.38 4.17 7.38
CA ASP A 197 -20.18 3.52 8.41
C ASP A 197 -19.87 4.13 9.79
N ARG A 198 -20.92 4.61 10.48
CA ARG A 198 -20.90 5.28 11.80
C ARG A 198 -20.19 6.64 11.87
N LEU A 199 -19.71 7.20 10.76
CA LEU A 199 -19.11 8.55 10.73
C LEU A 199 -19.86 9.57 9.88
N GLY A 200 -20.66 9.12 8.91
CA GLY A 200 -21.42 10.00 8.01
C GLY A 200 -20.74 10.20 6.66
N SER A 201 -21.00 11.33 6.02
CA SER A 201 -20.59 11.61 4.65
C SER A 201 -19.37 12.52 4.59
N PHE A 202 -18.41 12.18 3.73
CA PHE A 202 -17.16 12.90 3.56
C PHE A 202 -16.81 13.04 2.09
N MET A 203 -16.00 14.05 1.79
CA MET A 203 -15.37 14.23 0.50
C MET A 203 -13.86 14.05 0.64
N GLU A 204 -13.24 13.42 -0.34
CA GLU A 204 -11.80 13.40 -0.52
C GLU A 204 -11.46 13.80 -1.97
N LEU A 205 -10.64 14.83 -2.13
CA LEU A 205 -10.06 15.22 -3.41
C LEU A 205 -8.65 14.65 -3.47
N GLU A 206 -8.32 13.85 -4.49
CA GLU A 206 -6.95 13.39 -4.75
C GLU A 206 -6.48 13.94 -6.10
N VAL A 207 -5.65 14.99 -6.06
CA VAL A 207 -4.99 15.53 -7.25
C VAL A 207 -3.74 14.71 -7.50
N MET A 208 -3.76 13.88 -8.55
CA MET A 208 -2.61 13.07 -8.92
C MET A 208 -1.50 13.95 -9.49
N MET A 209 -0.30 13.90 -8.90
CA MET A 209 0.83 14.73 -9.33
C MET A 209 1.42 14.23 -10.65
N GLN A 210 1.54 15.11 -11.63
CA GLN A 210 2.32 14.86 -12.84
C GLN A 210 3.83 15.14 -12.60
N PRO A 211 4.76 14.54 -13.36
CA PRO A 211 6.20 14.66 -13.12
C PRO A 211 6.75 16.10 -13.14
N ASP A 212 6.06 17.01 -13.82
CA ASP A 212 6.40 18.43 -14.00
C ASP A 212 5.65 19.36 -13.04
N GLN A 213 4.70 18.85 -12.26
CA GLN A 213 3.91 19.64 -11.33
C GLN A 213 4.57 19.75 -9.95
N THR A 214 4.58 20.95 -9.40
CA THR A 214 4.98 21.20 -8.01
C THR A 214 3.81 20.95 -7.06
N THR A 215 4.10 20.74 -5.78
CA THR A 215 3.04 20.63 -4.75
C THR A 215 2.14 21.86 -4.70
N ALA A 216 2.66 23.05 -5.04
CA ALA A 216 1.86 24.27 -5.11
C ALA A 216 0.83 24.22 -6.26
N ASP A 217 1.19 23.64 -7.40
CA ASP A 217 0.26 23.45 -8.53
C ASP A 217 -0.87 22.49 -8.15
N GLY A 218 -0.52 21.36 -7.52
CA GLY A 218 -1.51 20.39 -7.04
C GLY A 218 -2.42 20.97 -5.95
N THR A 219 -1.87 21.82 -5.08
CA THR A 219 -2.63 22.55 -4.05
C THR A 219 -3.62 23.51 -4.68
N LYS A 220 -3.18 24.31 -5.66
CA LYS A 220 -4.06 25.25 -6.36
C LYS A 220 -5.22 24.52 -7.06
N ILE A 221 -4.96 23.41 -7.76
CA ILE A 221 -6.01 22.61 -8.39
C ILE A 221 -7.02 22.10 -7.35
N ALA A 222 -6.54 21.69 -6.18
CA ALA A 222 -7.40 21.19 -5.12
C ALA A 222 -8.24 22.31 -4.49
N ASP A 223 -7.66 23.50 -4.30
CA ASP A 223 -8.35 24.68 -3.74
C ASP A 223 -9.40 25.23 -4.73
N ASP A 224 -9.05 25.36 -6.01
CA ASP A 224 -9.97 25.82 -7.07
C ASP A 224 -11.18 24.86 -7.15
N LEU A 225 -10.95 23.54 -7.13
CA LEU A 225 -12.02 22.55 -7.16
C LEU A 225 -12.85 22.54 -5.86
N MET A 226 -12.23 22.80 -4.71
CA MET A 226 -12.93 22.92 -3.43
C MET A 226 -13.92 24.10 -3.46
N GLU A 227 -13.52 25.24 -4.03
CA GLU A 227 -14.39 26.41 -4.21
C GLU A 227 -15.54 26.10 -5.16
N GLU A 228 -15.27 25.46 -6.31
CA GLU A 228 -16.31 25.09 -7.28
C GLU A 228 -17.34 24.10 -6.73
N LEU A 229 -16.92 23.21 -5.82
CA LEU A 229 -17.78 22.25 -5.12
C LEU A 229 -18.51 22.87 -3.91
N GLY A 230 -18.23 24.13 -3.58
CA GLY A 230 -18.88 24.86 -2.49
C GLY A 230 -18.44 24.42 -1.08
N ILE A 231 -17.27 23.81 -0.95
CA ILE A 231 -16.76 23.27 0.30
C ILE A 231 -16.07 24.38 1.10
N GLN A 232 -16.48 24.58 2.35
CA GLN A 232 -15.91 25.61 3.19
C GLN A 232 -14.63 25.12 3.89
N PRO A 233 -13.66 26.00 4.16
CA PRO A 233 -12.47 25.66 4.95
C PRO A 233 -12.81 25.09 6.33
N SER A 234 -13.94 25.49 6.92
CA SER A 234 -14.43 24.97 8.21
C SER A 234 -14.88 23.51 8.16
N ASP A 235 -15.17 22.97 6.98
CA ASP A 235 -15.55 21.57 6.81
C ASP A 235 -14.33 20.65 6.65
N LEU A 236 -13.13 21.21 6.52
CA LEU A 236 -11.89 20.44 6.31
C LEU A 236 -11.51 19.63 7.56
N ILE A 237 -11.09 18.39 7.31
CA ILE A 237 -10.60 17.48 8.36
C ILE A 237 -9.13 17.13 8.13
N SER A 238 -8.36 17.09 9.21
CA SER A 238 -6.93 16.71 9.17
C SER A 238 -6.72 15.21 9.26
N CYS A 239 -7.48 14.50 10.09
CA CYS A 239 -7.22 13.10 10.45
C CYS A 239 -7.72 12.09 9.41
N ALA A 240 -7.32 10.82 9.54
CA ALA A 240 -7.88 9.72 8.76
C ALA A 240 -9.17 9.20 9.39
N TYR A 241 -10.05 8.56 8.62
CA TYR A 241 -11.28 7.96 9.15
C TYR A 241 -11.03 6.99 10.31
N MET A 242 -9.91 6.25 10.29
CA MET A 242 -9.54 5.36 11.39
C MET A 242 -9.36 6.11 12.70
N ASP A 243 -8.75 7.30 12.67
CA ASP A 243 -8.50 8.08 13.87
C ASP A 243 -9.82 8.67 14.42
N LEU A 244 -10.76 9.05 13.54
CA LEU A 244 -12.11 9.47 13.92
C LEU A 244 -12.92 8.32 14.56
N ILE A 245 -12.83 7.11 14.00
CA ILE A 245 -13.50 5.94 14.60
C ILE A 245 -12.94 5.66 15.99
N LEU A 246 -11.61 5.69 16.16
CA LEU A 246 -10.98 5.44 17.45
C LEU A 246 -11.38 6.49 18.49
N GLN A 247 -11.44 7.78 18.11
CA GLN A 247 -11.91 8.85 18.99
C GLN A 247 -13.38 8.67 19.42
N ASN A 248 -14.26 8.24 18.52
CA ASN A 248 -15.67 7.97 18.85
C ASN A 248 -15.85 6.72 19.73
N VAL A 249 -14.93 5.76 19.70
CA VAL A 249 -14.97 4.56 20.56
C VAL A 249 -14.46 4.86 21.97
N GLU A 250 -13.50 5.78 22.13
CA GLU A 250 -12.96 6.17 23.45
C GLU A 250 -13.85 7.17 24.20
N GLY A 251 -14.73 7.90 23.50
CA GLY A 251 -15.65 8.87 24.07
C GLY A 251 -17.01 8.34 24.51
N ASN A 252 -17.23 7.02 24.45
CA ASN A 252 -18.51 6.35 24.72
C ASN A 252 -18.32 5.21 25.74
#